data_AF-A0A7X3US84-F1
#
_entry.id   AF-A0A7X3US84-F1
#
_cell.length_a   1.000
_cell.length_b   1.000
_cell.length_c   1.000
_cell.angle_alpha   90.00
_cell.angle_beta   90.00
_cell.angle_gamma   90.00
#
_symmetry.space_group_name_H-M   'P 1'
#
loop_
_entity.id
_entity.type
_entity.pdbx_description
1 polymer ?
#
loop_
_entity_poly.entity_id
_entity_poly.type
_entity_poly.pdbx_seq_one_letter_code
_entity_poly.pdbx_strand_id
1 'polypeptide(L)'
;MNLRIPHGFEFGISKKDALNLIESSKLKVISDREYSNDLRKVVLDGSLSGVALDPPPDHETRLEFYKDNLMSSSILFSFEDETRFAFAKSELVGDLANVLGDAFEREKMFSYEVLSWNLSDTVVLANVNSKKRTIEIEYIHKPVLEKKTAKDLRRKRREDPGDPARQMFIDSNFSAQKKR
;
A
#
# COMPACT_ATOMS: atom_id res chain seq x y z
N MET A 1 -5.05 21.28 2.02
CA MET A 1 -3.64 20.97 2.34
C MET A 1 -3.32 19.67 1.62
N ASN A 2 -2.51 19.71 0.57
CA ASN A 2 -2.17 18.49 -0.18
C ASN A 2 -1.20 17.68 0.68
N LEU A 3 -1.67 16.53 1.19
CA LEU A 3 -0.81 15.57 1.88
C LEU A 3 0.24 15.08 0.88
N ARG A 4 1.46 15.60 0.99
CA ARG A 4 2.60 15.11 0.24
C ARG A 4 2.89 13.72 0.77
N ILE A 5 2.60 12.70 -0.04
CA ILE A 5 2.74 11.31 0.35
C ILE A 5 4.23 10.96 0.36
N PRO A 6 4.87 10.76 1.52
CA PRO A 6 6.29 10.46 1.59
C PRO A 6 6.49 9.09 0.94
N HIS A 7 7.08 9.00 -0.25
CA HIS A 7 7.34 7.71 -0.93
C HIS A 7 6.12 7.04 -1.61
N GLY A 8 5.05 7.78 -1.93
CA GLY A 8 3.87 7.24 -2.63
C GLY A 8 3.47 8.05 -3.86
N PHE A 9 2.65 7.44 -4.72
CA PHE A 9 2.07 8.12 -5.88
C PHE A 9 0.76 8.81 -5.50
N GLU A 10 0.48 9.96 -6.11
CA GLU A 10 -0.73 10.72 -5.82
C GLU A 10 -2.00 10.00 -6.30
N PHE A 11 -3.02 9.90 -5.44
CA PHE A 11 -4.31 9.30 -5.80
C PHE A 11 -5.22 10.28 -6.52
N GLY A 12 -6.12 9.76 -7.35
CA GLY A 12 -7.09 10.57 -8.11
C GLY A 12 -6.60 11.00 -9.50
N ILE A 13 -5.35 10.69 -9.84
CA ILE A 13 -4.84 10.76 -11.20
C ILE A 13 -5.46 9.67 -12.09
N SER A 14 -5.77 10.03 -13.33
CA SER A 14 -6.32 9.08 -14.29
C SER A 14 -5.28 8.03 -14.71
N LYS A 15 -5.73 6.82 -15.07
CA LYS A 15 -4.88 5.75 -15.64
C LYS A 15 -4.05 6.28 -16.80
N LYS A 16 -4.64 7.12 -17.67
CA LYS A 16 -3.94 7.74 -18.80
C LYS A 16 -2.80 8.64 -18.33
N ASP A 17 -3.06 9.54 -17.40
CA ASP A 17 -2.06 10.50 -16.93
C ASP A 17 -0.96 9.80 -16.13
N ALA A 18 -1.30 8.78 -15.34
CA ALA A 18 -0.33 7.96 -14.65
C ALA A 18 0.59 7.21 -15.62
N LEU A 19 0.04 6.59 -16.68
CA LEU A 19 0.83 5.92 -17.71
C LEU A 19 1.75 6.90 -18.44
N ASN A 20 1.27 8.11 -18.77
CA ASN A 20 2.11 9.15 -19.37
C ASN A 20 3.27 9.56 -18.45
N LEU A 21 3.03 9.67 -17.13
CA LEU A 21 4.08 9.95 -16.16
C LEU A 21 5.13 8.84 -16.11
N ILE A 22 4.69 7.58 -16.14
CA ILE A 22 5.58 6.42 -16.20
C ILE A 22 6.46 6.49 -17.44
N GLU A 23 5.88 6.72 -18.62
CA GLU A 23 6.64 6.87 -19.87
C GLU A 23 7.66 8.02 -19.78
N SER A 24 7.27 9.16 -19.18
CA SER A 24 8.14 10.32 -19.02
C SER A 24 9.28 10.10 -18.01
N SER A 25 9.08 9.23 -17.02
CA SER A 25 10.04 8.95 -15.95
C SER A 25 11.28 8.20 -16.42
N LYS A 26 11.23 7.59 -17.62
CA LYS A 26 12.25 6.68 -18.17
C LYS A 26 12.56 5.46 -17.30
N LEU A 27 11.71 5.16 -16.30
CA LEU A 27 11.82 3.93 -15.53
C LEU A 27 11.49 2.72 -16.40
N LYS A 28 12.17 1.61 -16.15
CA LYS A 28 11.96 0.36 -16.88
C LYS A 28 10.70 -0.33 -16.36
N VAL A 29 9.77 -0.64 -17.26
CA VAL A 29 8.58 -1.45 -16.92
C VAL A 29 8.97 -2.92 -16.82
N ILE A 30 8.90 -3.48 -15.61
CA ILE A 30 9.14 -4.91 -15.34
C ILE A 30 7.91 -5.73 -15.76
N SER A 31 6.72 -5.23 -15.43
CA SER A 31 5.48 -5.92 -15.73
C SER A 31 4.34 -4.94 -15.97
N ASP A 32 3.50 -5.27 -16.95
CA ASP A 32 2.26 -4.56 -17.23
C ASP A 32 1.19 -5.60 -17.57
N ARG A 33 0.21 -5.77 -16.68
CA ARG A 33 -0.81 -6.82 -16.80
C ARG A 33 -2.18 -6.24 -16.57
N GLU A 34 -3.06 -6.43 -17.55
CA GLU A 34 -4.48 -6.19 -17.44
C GLU A 34 -5.21 -7.51 -17.13
N TYR A 35 -6.09 -7.46 -16.15
CA TYR A 35 -6.90 -8.57 -15.69
C TYR A 35 -8.35 -8.38 -16.14
N SER A 36 -9.10 -9.46 -16.25
CA SER A 36 -10.48 -9.50 -16.77
C SER A 36 -11.52 -8.67 -16.00
N ASN A 37 -11.13 -8.05 -14.89
CA ASN A 37 -11.99 -7.28 -14.00
C ASN A 37 -11.65 -5.79 -13.96
N ASP A 38 -11.16 -5.22 -15.06
CA ASP A 38 -10.68 -3.83 -15.17
C ASP A 38 -9.58 -3.47 -14.18
N LEU A 39 -8.85 -4.47 -13.69
CA LEU A 39 -7.69 -4.27 -12.83
C LEU A 39 -6.46 -4.28 -13.73
N ARG A 40 -5.62 -3.27 -13.64
CA ARG A 40 -4.29 -3.26 -14.29
C ARG A 40 -3.23 -3.10 -13.22
N LYS A 41 -2.20 -3.94 -13.28
CA LYS A 41 -1.02 -3.84 -12.41
C LYS A 41 0.18 -3.49 -13.25
N VAL A 42 0.87 -2.42 -12.87
CA VAL A 42 2.12 -1.99 -13.48
C VAL A 42 3.22 -2.08 -12.42
N VAL A 43 4.35 -2.68 -12.78
CA VAL A 43 5.53 -2.82 -11.93
C VAL A 43 6.72 -2.19 -12.65
N LEU A 44 7.41 -1.29 -11.96
CA LEU A 44 8.53 -0.52 -12.46
C LEU A 44 9.79 -0.84 -11.66
N ASP A 45 10.91 -0.90 -12.36
CA ASP A 45 12.24 -0.96 -11.80
C ASP A 45 12.65 0.46 -11.39
N GLY A 46 12.75 0.71 -10.09
CA GLY A 46 13.00 2.02 -9.52
C GLY A 46 11.76 2.70 -8.93
N SER A 47 11.96 3.93 -8.43
CA SER A 47 10.95 4.72 -7.73
C SER A 47 10.44 5.88 -8.57
N LEU A 48 9.11 6.03 -8.65
CA LEU A 48 8.48 7.24 -9.22
C LEU A 48 8.55 8.45 -8.28
N SER A 49 8.84 8.24 -6.99
CA SER A 49 9.00 9.29 -5.99
C SER A 49 10.43 9.24 -5.44
N GLY A 50 11.13 10.37 -5.33
CA GLY A 50 12.50 10.35 -4.82
C GLY A 50 12.54 9.80 -3.38
N VAL A 51 13.03 8.56 -3.22
CA VAL A 51 13.35 7.99 -1.90
C VAL A 51 14.86 8.08 -1.78
N ALA A 52 15.34 8.92 -0.86
CA ALA A 52 16.76 9.07 -0.60
C ALA A 52 17.15 8.13 0.56
N LEU A 53 17.56 6.90 0.22
CA LEU A 53 18.29 6.01 1.13
C LEU A 53 19.73 5.91 0.65
N ASP A 54 20.70 5.91 1.56
CA ASP A 54 22.14 5.81 1.23
C ASP A 54 22.79 4.60 1.93
N PRO A 55 23.29 3.59 1.18
CA PRO A 55 23.21 3.44 -0.27
C PRO A 55 21.78 3.09 -0.74
N PRO A 56 21.40 3.46 -1.98
CA PRO A 56 20.06 3.18 -2.48
C PRO A 56 19.87 1.66 -2.60
N PRO A 57 18.84 1.08 -1.94
CA PRO A 57 18.54 -0.34 -2.11
C PRO A 57 17.91 -0.61 -3.47
N ASP A 58 17.86 -1.88 -3.85
CA ASP A 58 17.01 -2.31 -4.95
C ASP A 58 15.56 -2.00 -4.59
N HIS A 59 14.83 -1.37 -5.51
CA HIS A 59 13.46 -0.99 -5.25
C HIS A 59 12.56 -1.08 -6.48
N GLU A 60 11.33 -1.53 -6.25
CA GLU A 60 10.29 -1.66 -7.27
C GLU A 60 9.12 -0.75 -6.91
N THR A 61 8.59 0.00 -7.88
CA THR A 61 7.30 0.67 -7.73
C THR A 61 6.20 -0.20 -8.31
N ARG A 62 5.10 -0.37 -7.58
CA ARG A 62 3.90 -1.08 -8.04
C ARG A 62 2.73 -0.14 -8.05
N LEU A 63 1.95 -0.19 -9.11
CA LEU A 63 0.74 0.60 -9.29
C LEU A 63 -0.41 -0.33 -9.62
N GLU A 64 -1.49 -0.23 -8.84
CA GLU A 64 -2.75 -0.93 -9.11
C GLU A 64 -3.82 0.07 -9.55
N PHE A 65 -4.30 -0.08 -10.78
CA PHE A 65 -5.40 0.69 -11.34
C PHE A 65 -6.67 -0.15 -11.33
N TYR A 66 -7.79 0.46 -10.97
CA TYR A 66 -9.12 -0.12 -11.16
C TYR A 66 -9.94 0.82 -12.03
N LYS A 67 -10.44 0.30 -13.15
CA LYS A 67 -10.98 1.12 -14.24
C LYS A 67 -9.96 2.19 -14.65
N ASP A 68 -10.33 3.46 -14.54
CA ASP A 68 -9.53 4.59 -14.98
C ASP A 68 -8.80 5.31 -13.84
N ASN A 69 -8.78 4.77 -12.62
CA ASN A 69 -8.18 5.45 -11.46
C ASN A 69 -7.10 4.60 -10.80
N LEU A 70 -6.05 5.25 -10.32
CA LEU A 70 -5.07 4.63 -9.44
C LEU A 70 -5.69 4.35 -8.07
N MET A 71 -5.54 3.12 -7.59
CA MET A 71 -6.16 2.67 -6.34
C MET A 71 -5.18 2.25 -5.27
N SER A 72 -4.04 1.72 -5.66
CA SER A 72 -2.94 1.45 -4.76
C SER A 72 -1.62 1.81 -5.44
N SER A 73 -0.68 2.33 -4.68
CA SER A 73 0.71 2.44 -5.07
C SER A 73 1.58 1.89 -3.96
N SER A 74 2.60 1.11 -4.30
CA SER A 74 3.58 0.66 -3.31
C SER A 74 5.01 0.80 -3.82
N ILE A 75 5.94 0.97 -2.89
CA ILE A 75 7.37 0.83 -3.15
C ILE A 75 7.87 -0.32 -2.29
N LEU A 76 8.44 -1.33 -2.95
CA LEU A 76 9.11 -2.44 -2.31
C LEU A 76 10.61 -2.19 -2.32
N PHE A 77 11.22 -2.12 -1.14
CA PHE A 77 12.67 -2.08 -0.95
C PHE A 77 13.18 -3.48 -0.59
N SER A 78 14.26 -3.90 -1.24
CA SER A 78 14.95 -5.17 -1.00
C SER A 78 16.40 -4.93 -0.60
N PHE A 79 16.85 -5.62 0.45
CA PHE A 79 18.17 -5.40 1.04
C PHE A 79 19.01 -6.68 1.01
N GLU A 80 20.29 -6.52 0.66
CA GLU A 80 21.25 -7.62 0.54
C GLU A 80 21.71 -8.19 1.89
N ASP A 81 21.71 -7.36 2.95
CA ASP A 81 22.20 -7.70 4.28
C ASP A 81 21.28 -7.17 5.41
N GLU A 82 21.39 -7.81 6.58
CA GLU A 82 20.56 -7.51 7.76
C GLU A 82 20.84 -6.14 8.36
N THR A 83 22.09 -5.67 8.30
CA THR A 83 22.49 -4.38 8.88
C THR A 83 21.83 -3.24 8.12
N ARG A 84 21.90 -3.26 6.78
CA ARG A 84 21.22 -2.28 5.92
C ARG A 84 19.71 -2.35 6.07
N PHE A 85 19.14 -3.55 6.11
CA PHE A 85 17.71 -3.73 6.35
C PHE A 85 17.27 -3.12 7.68
N ALA A 86 18.00 -3.36 8.77
CA ALA A 86 17.67 -2.82 10.08
C ALA A 86 17.77 -1.29 10.13
N PHE A 87 18.81 -0.71 9.49
CA PHE A 87 18.97 0.73 9.36
C PHE A 87 17.83 1.36 8.57
N ALA A 88 17.57 0.87 7.35
CA ALA A 88 16.51 1.39 6.50
C ALA A 88 15.11 1.20 7.10
N LYS A 89 14.88 0.12 7.85
CA LYS A 89 13.65 -0.06 8.62
C LYS A 89 13.46 1.08 9.61
N SER A 90 14.48 1.41 10.39
CA SER A 90 14.40 2.48 11.37
C SER A 90 14.18 3.83 10.70
N GLU A 91 14.87 4.09 9.58
CA GLU A 91 14.78 5.33 8.84
C GLU A 91 13.40 5.51 8.19
N LEU A 92 12.96 4.54 7.38
CA LEU A 92 11.67 4.62 6.67
C LEU A 92 10.47 4.66 7.64
N VAL A 93 10.48 3.84 8.69
CA VAL A 93 9.39 3.85 9.68
C VAL A 93 9.43 5.14 10.52
N GLY A 94 10.63 5.64 10.84
CA GLY A 94 10.82 6.92 11.52
C GLY A 94 10.29 8.09 10.70
N ASP A 95 10.60 8.12 9.40
CA ASP A 95 10.12 9.15 8.47
C ASP A 95 8.59 9.12 8.33
N LEU A 96 8.00 7.93 8.19
CA LEU A 96 6.54 7.80 8.20
C LEU A 96 5.93 8.31 9.51
N ALA A 97 6.52 7.98 10.65
CA ALA A 97 6.04 8.46 11.94
C ALA A 97 6.18 9.98 12.09
N ASN A 98 7.28 10.56 11.60
CA ASN A 98 7.52 12.01 11.61
C ASN A 98 6.51 12.77 10.75
N VAL A 99 6.12 12.21 9.60
CA VAL A 99 5.22 12.88 8.65
C VAL A 99 3.74 12.61 8.95
N LEU A 100 3.39 11.39 9.35
CA LEU A 100 2.01 10.92 9.51
C LEU A 100 1.57 10.82 10.98
N GLY A 101 2.48 11.02 11.93
CA GLY A 101 2.28 10.73 13.35
C GLY A 101 2.45 9.23 13.66
N ASP A 102 2.13 8.84 14.89
CA ASP A 102 2.23 7.44 15.30
C ASP A 102 1.29 6.54 14.50
N ALA A 103 1.75 5.32 14.21
CA ALA A 103 0.91 4.30 13.59
C ALA A 103 -0.29 4.00 14.51
N PHE A 104 -1.50 3.97 13.94
CA PHE A 104 -2.70 3.65 14.72
C PHE A 104 -2.77 2.19 15.11
N GLU A 105 -2.13 1.32 14.31
CA GLU A 105 -2.09 -0.12 14.52
C GLU A 105 -0.73 -0.69 14.13
N ARG A 106 -0.30 -1.68 14.92
CA ARG A 106 0.94 -2.42 14.72
C ARG A 106 0.66 -3.89 14.92
N GLU A 107 0.71 -4.65 13.84
CA GLU A 107 0.56 -6.10 13.86
C GLU A 107 1.92 -6.76 13.66
N LYS A 108 2.20 -7.83 14.42
CA LYS A 108 3.43 -8.60 14.28
C LYS A 108 3.13 -10.08 14.30
N MET A 109 3.55 -10.78 13.25
CA MET A 109 3.37 -12.23 13.11
C MET A 109 4.63 -12.86 12.52
N PHE A 110 5.32 -13.70 13.31
CA PHE A 110 6.57 -14.33 12.92
C PHE A 110 7.62 -13.32 12.40
N SER A 111 8.02 -13.44 11.13
CA SER A 111 8.98 -12.57 10.45
C SER A 111 8.34 -11.36 9.77
N TYR A 112 7.04 -11.16 9.94
CA TYR A 112 6.28 -10.06 9.37
C TYR A 112 5.82 -9.09 10.44
N GLU A 113 5.90 -7.81 10.10
CA GLU A 113 5.39 -6.71 10.90
C GLU A 113 4.70 -5.72 9.97
N VAL A 114 3.50 -5.28 10.34
CA VAL A 114 2.71 -4.32 9.57
C VAL A 114 2.40 -3.14 10.47
N LEU A 115 2.78 -1.94 10.03
CA LEU A 115 2.39 -0.68 10.67
C LEU A 115 1.38 0.03 9.79
N SER A 116 0.31 0.54 10.38
CA SER A 116 -0.80 1.11 9.65
C SER A 116 -1.05 2.57 10.07
N TRP A 117 -1.25 3.45 9.09
CA TRP A 117 -1.69 4.84 9.27
C TRP A 117 -2.99 5.08 8.52
N ASN A 118 -3.90 5.83 9.13
CA ASN A 118 -5.22 6.11 8.58
C ASN A 118 -5.35 7.61 8.30
N LEU A 119 -5.28 8.01 7.03
CA LEU A 119 -5.49 9.39 6.57
C LEU A 119 -6.95 9.60 6.17
N SER A 120 -7.37 10.77 5.68
CA SER A 120 -8.78 11.02 5.31
C SER A 120 -9.30 10.01 4.29
N ASP A 121 -8.59 9.84 3.18
CA ASP A 121 -9.03 9.06 2.01
C ASP A 121 -8.05 7.93 1.64
N THR A 122 -6.98 7.77 2.42
CA THR A 122 -5.88 6.83 2.15
C THR A 122 -5.51 6.06 3.42
N VAL A 123 -5.15 4.80 3.25
CA VAL A 123 -4.47 3.99 4.27
C VAL A 123 -3.03 3.80 3.83
N VAL A 124 -2.09 4.01 4.75
CA VAL A 124 -0.66 3.74 4.53
C VAL A 124 -0.29 2.51 5.34
N LEU A 125 0.38 1.55 4.70
CA LEU A 125 0.86 0.33 5.34
C LEU A 125 2.37 0.22 5.13
N ALA A 126 3.13 0.04 6.20
CA ALA A 126 4.52 -0.38 6.11
C ALA A 126 4.61 -1.87 6.45
N ASN A 127 4.77 -2.71 5.42
CA ASN A 127 4.92 -4.14 5.53
C ASN A 127 6.40 -4.50 5.59
N VAL A 128 6.86 -4.93 6.75
CA VAL A 128 8.25 -5.30 7.01
C VAL A 128 8.36 -6.82 7.08
N ASN A 129 9.26 -7.40 6.28
CA ASN A 129 9.55 -8.83 6.27
C ASN A 129 11.02 -9.10 6.57
N SER A 130 11.32 -9.42 7.83
CA SER A 130 12.69 -9.69 8.28
C SER A 130 13.30 -10.95 7.65
N LYS A 131 12.49 -11.94 7.24
CA LYS A 131 13.02 -13.16 6.62
C LYS A 131 13.50 -12.91 5.20
N LYS A 132 12.79 -12.07 4.45
CA LYS A 132 13.17 -11.70 3.08
C LYS A 132 14.02 -10.43 3.02
N ARG A 133 14.16 -9.71 4.15
CA ARG A 133 14.80 -8.40 4.24
C ARG A 133 14.20 -7.43 3.24
N THR A 134 12.87 -7.30 3.31
CA THR A 134 12.11 -6.40 2.46
C THR A 134 11.21 -5.49 3.27
N ILE A 135 11.02 -4.28 2.79
CA ILE A 135 10.09 -3.30 3.34
C ILE A 135 9.21 -2.83 2.19
N GLU A 136 7.89 -2.98 2.30
CA GLU A 136 6.94 -2.47 1.32
C GLU A 136 6.09 -1.38 1.96
N ILE A 137 6.20 -0.16 1.44
CA ILE A 137 5.32 0.95 1.82
C ILE A 137 4.19 0.98 0.81
N GLU A 138 2.98 0.61 1.23
CA GLU A 138 1.78 0.59 0.41
C GLU A 138 0.85 1.74 0.79
N TYR A 139 0.32 2.40 -0.22
CA TYR A 139 -0.70 3.41 -0.13
C TYR A 139 -1.96 2.89 -0.80
N ILE A 140 -3.08 2.89 -0.09
CA ILE A 140 -4.36 2.35 -0.57
C ILE A 140 -5.46 3.39 -0.43
N HIS A 141 -6.16 3.68 -1.52
CA HIS A 141 -7.33 4.56 -1.50
C HIS A 141 -8.54 3.87 -0.83
N LYS A 142 -9.08 4.47 0.23
CA LYS A 142 -10.12 3.91 1.10
C LYS A 142 -11.41 3.48 0.40
N PRO A 143 -12.00 4.28 -0.52
CA PRO A 143 -13.18 3.83 -1.28
C PRO A 143 -12.97 2.53 -2.05
N VAL A 144 -11.72 2.12 -2.30
CA VAL A 144 -11.43 0.81 -2.90
C VAL A 144 -11.12 -0.27 -1.89
N LEU A 145 -10.58 0.07 -0.72
CA LEU A 145 -10.57 -0.86 0.41
C LEU A 145 -12.00 -1.34 0.71
N GLU A 146 -12.96 -0.41 0.80
CA GLU A 146 -14.38 -0.74 1.03
C GLU A 146 -14.99 -1.57 -0.11
N LYS A 147 -14.66 -1.28 -1.37
CA LYS A 147 -15.15 -2.08 -2.53
C LYS A 147 -14.51 -3.47 -2.60
N LYS A 148 -13.20 -3.62 -2.32
CA LYS A 148 -12.51 -4.92 -2.26
C LYS A 148 -13.15 -5.77 -1.15
N THR A 149 -13.30 -5.20 0.04
CA THR A 149 -13.97 -5.84 1.20
C THR A 149 -15.43 -6.19 0.91
N ALA A 150 -16.19 -5.31 0.25
CA ALA A 150 -17.57 -5.59 -0.14
C ALA A 150 -17.68 -6.72 -1.19
N LYS A 151 -16.73 -6.81 -2.12
CA LYS A 151 -16.66 -7.91 -3.11
C LYS A 151 -16.31 -9.24 -2.43
N ASP A 152 -15.37 -9.23 -1.49
CA ASP A 152 -14.98 -10.41 -0.72
C ASP A 152 -16.08 -10.85 0.26
N LEU A 153 -16.79 -9.91 0.88
CA LEU A 153 -17.99 -10.16 1.68
C LEU A 153 -19.11 -10.75 0.83
N ARG A 154 -19.36 -10.22 -0.38
CA ARG A 154 -20.36 -10.78 -1.30
C ARG A 154 -20.00 -12.17 -1.78
N ARG A 155 -18.71 -12.45 -1.98
CA ARG A 155 -18.20 -13.77 -2.37
C ARG A 155 -18.35 -14.77 -1.22
N LYS A 156 -17.94 -14.41 0.00
CA LYS A 156 -18.15 -15.23 1.20
C LYS A 156 -19.62 -15.46 1.53
N ARG A 157 -20.49 -14.46 1.38
CA ARG A 157 -21.95 -14.59 1.56
C ARG A 157 -22.64 -15.49 0.52
N ARG A 158 -22.01 -15.71 -0.64
CA ARG A 158 -22.49 -16.67 -1.63
C ARG A 158 -21.98 -18.09 -1.36
N GLU A 159 -20.95 -18.25 -0.55
CA GLU A 159 -20.31 -19.53 -0.27
C GLU A 159 -20.67 -20.11 1.12
N ASP A 160 -21.26 -19.34 2.05
CA ASP A 160 -21.61 -19.88 3.38
C ASP A 160 -22.79 -19.14 4.07
N PRO A 161 -23.96 -19.79 4.30
CA PRO A 161 -25.05 -19.23 5.07
C PRO A 161 -24.94 -19.68 6.54
N GLY A 162 -24.12 -19.02 7.35
CA GLY A 162 -24.24 -19.17 8.80
C GLY A 162 -22.98 -18.97 9.61
N ASP A 163 -22.66 -17.71 9.94
CA ASP A 163 -22.10 -17.42 11.27
C ASP A 163 -22.32 -15.95 11.65
N PRO A 164 -23.30 -15.65 12.51
CA PRO A 164 -23.56 -14.30 13.03
C PRO A 164 -22.37 -13.70 13.80
N ALA A 165 -21.50 -14.51 14.38
CA ALA A 165 -20.35 -14.04 15.17
C ALA A 165 -19.27 -13.39 14.28
N ARG A 166 -19.09 -13.91 13.05
CA ARG A 166 -18.20 -13.30 12.05
C ARG A 166 -18.72 -11.96 11.53
N GLN A 167 -20.03 -11.76 11.49
CA GLN A 167 -20.63 -10.46 11.13
C GLN A 167 -20.39 -9.40 12.19
N MET A 168 -20.47 -9.74 13.49
CA MET A 168 -20.21 -8.79 14.58
C MET A 168 -18.75 -8.32 14.64
N PHE A 169 -17.77 -9.16 14.28
CA PHE A 169 -16.36 -8.75 14.23
C PHE A 169 -16.09 -7.71 13.13
N ILE A 170 -16.78 -7.83 12.01
CA ILE A 170 -16.65 -6.91 10.87
C ILE A 170 -17.36 -5.60 11.21
N ASP A 171 -18.57 -5.64 11.77
CA ASP A 171 -19.30 -4.43 12.14
C ASP A 171 -18.65 -3.65 13.30
N SER A 172 -17.98 -4.30 14.25
CA SER A 172 -17.26 -3.63 15.35
C SER A 172 -16.07 -2.79 14.89
N ASN A 173 -15.32 -3.22 13.87
CA ASN A 173 -14.19 -2.44 13.35
C ASN A 173 -14.62 -1.24 12.48
N PHE A 174 -15.80 -1.29 11.87
CA PHE A 174 -16.34 -0.17 11.06
C PHE A 174 -17.24 0.79 11.86
N SER A 175 -17.82 0.37 12.98
CA SER A 175 -18.68 1.22 13.82
C SER A 175 -17.91 2.14 14.78
N ALA A 176 -16.60 1.96 14.96
CA ALA A 176 -15.78 2.85 15.78
C ALA A 176 -15.62 4.27 15.19
N GLN A 177 -15.93 4.50 13.91
CA GLN A 177 -15.86 5.83 13.28
C GLN A 177 -17.17 6.64 13.32
N LYS A 178 -18.12 6.28 14.18
CA LYS A 178 -19.31 7.12 14.39
C LYS A 178 -19.56 7.37 15.87
N LYS A 179 -18.76 8.26 16.48
CA LYS A 179 -19.19 9.06 17.63
C LYS A 179 -18.36 10.34 17.79
N ARG A 180 -19.02 11.43 17.40
CA ARG A 180 -18.94 12.83 17.86
C ARG A 180 -17.67 13.61 17.58
#